data_AF-A0A530BZG6-F1
#
_entry.id   AF-A0A530BZG6-F1
#
_cell.length_a   1.000
_cell.length_b   1.000
_cell.length_c   1.000
_cell.angle_alpha   90.00
_cell.angle_beta   90.00
_cell.angle_gamma   90.00
#
_symmetry.space_group_name_H-M   'P 1'
#
loop_
_entity.id
_entity.type
_entity.pdbx_description
1 polymer ?
#
loop_
_entity_poly.entity_id
_entity_poly.type
_entity_poly.pdbx_seq_one_letter_code
_entity_poly.pdbx_strand_id
1 'polypeptide(L)'
;GGHISWPSMPSFARSGTGDRVALARSKFTITDGDTIRLDGAAKGTRLVGFNAPESIEPRCAVEADLGQRAKKRLIELVASAKLELEMIPCSCPANTEGTDRCNYGRSCGSLFANGQDVGDVLISEGLAVPFVCGATSCPPTPRPWCAS
;
A
#
# COMPACT_ATOMS: atom_id res chain seq x y z
N GLY A 1 16.46 18.97 8.50
CA GLY A 1 15.82 17.65 8.50
C GLY A 1 14.87 17.57 9.67
N GLY A 2 13.56 17.60 9.43
CA GLY A 2 12.57 17.46 10.49
C GLY A 2 12.23 15.99 10.68
N HIS A 3 12.29 15.49 11.91
CA HIS A 3 11.79 14.17 12.24
C HIS A 3 10.27 14.17 12.07
N ILE A 4 9.78 13.63 10.97
CA ILE A 4 8.35 13.36 10.83
C ILE A 4 8.03 12.24 11.79
N SER A 5 7.30 12.57 12.85
CA SER A 5 6.79 11.57 13.78
C SER A 5 5.66 10.84 13.05
N TRP A 6 5.88 9.57 12.76
CA TRP A 6 4.83 8.66 12.32
C TRP A 6 4.19 8.05 13.57
N PRO A 7 3.04 8.55 14.06
CA PRO A 7 2.49 8.17 15.37
C PRO A 7 2.00 6.72 15.41
N SER A 8 1.70 6.13 14.25
CA SER A 8 1.10 4.79 14.11
C SER A 8 2.04 3.75 13.48
N MET A 9 3.33 4.07 13.30
CA MET A 9 4.30 3.16 12.65
C MET A 9 5.27 2.50 13.63
N PRO A 10 5.62 1.21 13.38
CA PRO A 10 6.64 0.53 14.15
C PRO A 10 8.03 1.11 13.88
N SER A 11 8.92 1.04 14.88
CA SER A 11 10.25 1.67 14.84
C SER A 11 11.15 1.16 13.71
N PHE A 12 11.02 -0.11 13.33
CA PHE A 12 11.81 -0.71 12.25
C PHE A 12 11.48 -0.14 10.86
N ALA A 13 10.31 0.50 10.72
CA ALA A 13 9.87 1.15 9.49
C ALA A 13 10.08 2.67 9.52
N ARG A 14 10.61 3.24 10.61
CA ARG A 14 10.89 4.67 10.71
C ARG A 14 12.19 5.01 9.99
N SER A 15 12.11 5.84 8.95
CA SER A 15 13.25 6.53 8.34
C SER A 15 12.92 7.98 8.03
N GLY A 16 13.89 8.74 7.52
CA GLY A 16 13.62 10.01 6.86
C GLY A 16 12.66 9.82 5.69
N THR A 17 11.86 10.83 5.37
CA THR A 17 11.00 10.80 4.18
C THR A 17 11.84 10.61 2.93
N GLY A 18 11.49 9.60 2.13
CA GLY A 18 12.19 9.27 0.89
C GLY A 18 13.27 8.20 1.03
N ASP A 19 13.56 7.74 2.25
CA ASP A 19 14.53 6.67 2.45
C ASP A 19 13.87 5.30 2.29
N ARG A 20 14.51 4.43 1.51
CA ARG A 20 14.18 3.02 1.40
C ARG A 20 14.85 2.23 2.51
N VAL A 21 14.06 1.54 3.32
CA VAL A 21 14.54 0.68 4.41
C VAL A 21 14.34 -0.77 4.07
N ALA A 22 15.34 -1.61 4.33
CA ALA A 22 15.21 -3.05 4.14
C ALA A 22 14.07 -3.62 5.01
N LEU A 23 13.14 -4.34 4.39
CA LEU A 23 11.96 -4.92 5.06
C LEU A 23 12.08 -6.45 5.11
N ALA A 24 12.18 -7.01 6.32
CA ALA A 24 12.12 -8.47 6.46
C ALA A 24 10.68 -8.98 6.21
N ARG A 25 10.55 -10.08 5.49
CA ARG A 25 9.25 -10.70 5.16
C ARG A 25 8.44 -11.14 6.37
N SER A 26 9.12 -11.45 7.47
CA SER A 26 8.46 -11.79 8.73
C SER A 26 7.92 -10.57 9.48
N LYS A 27 8.10 -9.35 8.96
CA LYS A 27 7.69 -8.09 9.59
C LYS A 27 6.38 -7.51 9.05
N PHE A 28 5.72 -8.24 8.16
CA PHE A 28 4.44 -7.80 7.61
C PHE A 28 3.61 -8.97 7.10
N THR A 29 2.33 -8.71 6.88
CA THR A 29 1.40 -9.58 6.17
C THR A 29 0.74 -8.83 5.02
N ILE A 30 0.27 -9.56 4.01
CA ILE A 30 -0.43 -8.97 2.87
C ILE A 30 -1.94 -9.04 3.11
N THR A 31 -2.60 -7.87 3.09
CA THR A 31 -4.05 -7.76 3.27
C THR A 31 -4.75 -7.88 1.92
N ASP A 32 -4.38 -7.02 0.97
CA ASP A 32 -4.88 -6.97 -0.42
C ASP A 32 -3.72 -6.67 -1.39
N GLY A 33 -3.99 -6.60 -2.70
CA GLY A 33 -2.99 -6.33 -3.73
C GLY A 33 -2.27 -4.98 -3.57
N ASP A 34 -2.84 -4.03 -2.81
CA ASP A 34 -2.28 -2.70 -2.59
C ASP A 34 -2.13 -2.33 -1.10
N THR A 35 -2.34 -3.29 -0.20
CA THR A 35 -2.34 -3.05 1.24
C THR A 35 -1.58 -4.15 1.97
N ILE A 36 -0.53 -3.75 2.69
CA ILE A 36 0.19 -4.63 3.62
C ILE A 36 -0.13 -4.23 5.06
N ARG A 37 0.25 -5.05 6.03
CA ARG A 37 0.14 -4.74 7.45
C ARG A 37 1.46 -5.05 8.13
N LEU A 38 2.15 -4.00 8.56
CA LEU A 38 3.41 -4.12 9.28
C LEU A 38 3.17 -4.64 10.70
N ASP A 39 4.11 -5.41 11.22
CA ASP A 39 4.08 -5.90 12.60
C ASP A 39 4.04 -4.73 13.59
N GLY A 40 3.09 -4.77 14.52
CA GLY A 40 2.91 -3.72 15.52
C GLY A 40 2.23 -2.44 15.00
N ALA A 41 1.87 -2.37 13.71
CA ALA A 41 1.01 -1.30 13.21
C ALA A 41 -0.44 -1.52 13.65
N ALA A 42 -1.09 -0.46 14.16
CA ALA A 42 -2.49 -0.52 14.58
C ALA A 42 -3.46 -0.66 13.39
N LYS A 43 -3.07 -0.14 12.22
CA LYS A 43 -3.82 -0.17 10.96
C LYS A 43 -2.91 -0.69 9.83
N GLY A 44 -3.47 -0.96 8.66
CA GLY A 44 -2.69 -1.32 7.48
C GLY A 44 -1.80 -0.18 6.95
N THR A 45 -0.94 -0.52 5.99
CA THR A 45 -0.13 0.39 5.19
C THR A 45 -0.62 0.31 3.75
N ARG A 46 -1.11 1.44 3.23
CA ARG A 46 -1.53 1.58 1.83
C ARG A 46 -0.28 1.78 0.98
N LEU A 47 -0.07 0.89 0.00
CA LEU A 47 0.97 1.06 -1.00
C LEU A 47 0.52 2.10 -2.01
N VAL A 48 1.25 3.20 -2.20
CA VAL A 48 0.74 4.35 -2.99
C VAL A 48 1.02 4.23 -4.49
N GLY A 49 0.42 5.10 -5.30
CA GLY A 49 0.66 5.19 -6.75
C GLY A 49 -0.23 4.28 -7.60
N PHE A 50 -0.89 3.30 -6.99
CA PHE A 50 -1.79 2.36 -7.67
C PHE A 50 -2.98 1.98 -6.79
N ASN A 51 -4.00 1.38 -7.39
CA ASN A 51 -5.15 0.80 -6.69
C ASN A 51 -5.39 -0.62 -7.21
N ALA A 52 -5.55 -1.57 -6.29
CA ALA A 52 -5.83 -2.96 -6.62
C ALA A 52 -7.28 -3.31 -6.24
N PRO A 53 -7.91 -4.28 -6.93
CA PRO A 53 -9.24 -4.76 -6.55
C PRO A 53 -9.26 -5.37 -5.16
N GLU A 54 -10.37 -5.18 -4.44
CA GLU A 54 -10.55 -5.70 -3.09
C GLU A 54 -10.66 -7.24 -3.11
N SER A 55 -9.86 -7.93 -2.29
CA SER A 55 -9.89 -9.39 -2.18
C SER A 55 -10.73 -9.88 -1.00
N ILE A 56 -10.96 -9.03 0.00
CA ILE A 56 -11.68 -9.37 1.24
C ILE A 56 -13.17 -9.03 1.14
N GLU A 57 -13.50 -7.82 0.68
CA GLU A 57 -14.88 -7.33 0.55
C GLU A 57 -15.18 -6.86 -0.90
N PRO A 58 -15.07 -7.76 -1.90
CA PRO A 58 -15.38 -7.43 -3.28
C PRO A 58 -16.88 -7.14 -3.46
N ARG A 59 -17.22 -6.23 -4.36
CA ARG A 59 -18.60 -5.87 -4.72
C ARG A 59 -19.22 -6.84 -5.73
N CYS A 60 -18.42 -7.62 -6.43
CA CYS A 60 -18.86 -8.63 -7.40
C CYS A 60 -17.80 -9.72 -7.62
N ALA A 61 -18.18 -10.82 -8.28
CA ALA A 61 -17.30 -11.96 -8.51
C ALA A 61 -16.07 -11.64 -9.38
N VAL A 62 -16.19 -10.71 -10.34
CA VAL A 62 -15.07 -10.27 -11.19
C VAL A 62 -14.02 -9.53 -10.36
N GLU A 63 -14.45 -8.61 -9.48
CA GLU A 63 -13.56 -7.92 -8.55
C GLU A 63 -12.90 -8.92 -7.59
N ALA A 64 -13.66 -9.92 -7.10
CA ALA A 64 -13.13 -10.96 -6.22
C ALA A 64 -12.00 -11.75 -6.88
N ASP A 65 -12.20 -12.24 -8.11
CA ASP A 65 -11.16 -12.99 -8.85
C ASP A 65 -9.92 -12.14 -9.07
N LEU A 66 -10.11 -10.92 -9.59
CA LEU A 66 -8.98 -10.03 -9.90
C LEU A 66 -8.23 -9.61 -8.62
N GLY A 67 -8.95 -9.37 -7.52
CA GLY A 67 -8.39 -9.03 -6.21
C GLY A 67 -7.58 -10.18 -5.62
N GLN A 68 -8.06 -11.43 -5.71
CA GLN A 68 -7.31 -12.61 -5.28
C GLN A 68 -6.05 -12.82 -6.13
N ARG A 69 -6.12 -12.57 -7.45
CA ARG A 69 -4.96 -12.64 -8.35
C ARG A 69 -3.93 -11.57 -8.02
N ALA A 70 -4.36 -10.32 -7.79
CA ALA A 70 -3.47 -9.23 -7.38
C ALA A 70 -2.78 -9.53 -6.03
N LYS A 71 -3.53 -9.99 -5.04
CA LYS A 71 -2.99 -10.40 -3.74
C LYS A 71 -1.99 -11.55 -3.85
N LYS A 72 -2.34 -12.60 -4.61
CA LYS A 72 -1.44 -13.73 -4.86
C LYS A 72 -0.16 -13.28 -5.54
N ARG A 73 -0.27 -12.40 -6.53
CA ARG A 73 0.89 -11.88 -7.23
C ARG A 73 1.81 -11.08 -6.30
N LEU A 74 1.25 -10.24 -5.44
CA LEU A 74 2.05 -9.53 -4.43
C LEU A 74 2.77 -10.52 -3.49
N ILE A 75 2.11 -11.61 -3.09
CA ILE A 75 2.76 -12.69 -2.31
C ILE A 75 3.96 -13.27 -3.05
N GLU A 76 3.83 -13.55 -4.35
CA GLU A 76 4.92 -14.08 -5.17
C GLU A 76 6.09 -13.08 -5.30
N LEU A 77 5.80 -11.80 -5.55
CA LEU A 77 6.82 -10.76 -5.66
C LEU A 77 7.64 -10.62 -4.38
N VAL A 78 6.97 -10.68 -3.22
CA VAL A 78 7.68 -10.64 -1.95
C VAL A 78 8.35 -11.95 -1.58
N ALA A 79 8.04 -13.05 -2.29
CA ALA A 79 8.47 -14.38 -1.89
C ALA A 79 9.93 -14.73 -2.24
N SER A 80 10.63 -13.93 -3.03
CA SER A 80 12.02 -14.23 -3.42
C SER A 80 12.86 -12.98 -3.64
N ALA A 81 12.42 -11.85 -3.10
CA ALA A 81 13.06 -10.57 -3.32
C ALA A 81 13.78 -10.05 -2.08
N LYS A 82 14.84 -9.27 -2.32
CA LYS A 82 15.28 -8.25 -1.37
C LYS A 82 14.20 -7.17 -1.33
N LEU A 83 13.60 -6.98 -0.16
CA LEU A 83 12.51 -6.02 0.01
C LEU A 83 12.99 -4.73 0.63
N GLU A 84 12.46 -3.64 0.11
CA GLU A 84 12.67 -2.30 0.63
C GLU A 84 11.32 -1.60 0.75
N LEU A 85 11.09 -0.93 1.86
CA LEU A 85 9.89 -0.13 2.11
C LEU A 85 10.31 1.32 2.26
N GLU A 86 9.67 2.19 1.50
CA GLU A 86 9.79 3.63 1.62
C GLU A 86 8.51 4.17 2.27
N MET A 87 8.63 4.72 3.47
CA MET A 87 7.48 5.37 4.11
C MET A 87 7.33 6.79 3.59
N ILE A 88 6.11 7.16 3.19
CA ILE A 88 5.82 8.47 2.61
C ILE A 88 4.60 9.11 3.27
N PRO A 89 4.46 10.44 3.20
CA PRO A 89 3.26 11.09 3.71
C PRO A 89 2.05 10.63 2.94
N CYS A 90 0.99 10.28 3.66
CA CYS A 90 -0.30 10.08 3.02
C CYS A 90 -0.82 11.42 2.46
N SER A 91 -1.61 11.33 1.39
CA SER A 91 -2.36 12.47 0.83
C SER A 91 -3.50 12.89 1.75
N CYS A 92 -3.14 13.51 2.88
CA CYS A 92 -4.05 13.88 3.95
C CYS A 92 -4.19 15.40 4.07
N PRO A 93 -5.37 15.90 4.44
CA PRO A 93 -5.50 17.24 4.98
C PRO A 93 -4.60 17.42 6.21
N ALA A 94 -4.16 18.66 6.45
CA ALA A 94 -3.30 18.99 7.58
C ALA A 94 -3.88 18.46 8.90
N ASN A 95 -3.01 17.86 9.72
CA ASN A 95 -3.36 17.32 11.05
C ASN A 95 -4.41 16.19 11.05
N THR A 96 -4.60 15.48 9.94
CA THR A 96 -5.52 14.32 9.87
C THR A 96 -4.83 12.99 9.63
N GLU A 97 -3.55 12.99 9.26
CA GLU A 97 -2.77 11.78 9.05
C GLU A 97 -2.71 10.91 10.31
N GLY A 98 -2.85 9.60 10.15
CA GLY A 98 -2.94 8.64 11.25
C GLY A 98 -4.29 8.60 11.97
N THR A 99 -5.26 9.43 11.57
CA THR A 99 -6.64 9.37 12.09
C THR A 99 -7.58 8.73 11.07
N ASP A 100 -8.73 8.21 11.52
CA ASP A 100 -9.72 7.62 10.61
C ASP A 100 -10.28 8.63 9.58
N ARG A 101 -10.08 9.94 9.79
CA ARG A 101 -10.47 11.02 8.85
C ARG A 101 -9.62 11.05 7.58
N CYS A 102 -8.43 10.45 7.58
CA CYS A 102 -7.61 10.31 6.39
C CYS A 102 -7.17 8.87 6.21
N ASN A 103 -7.45 8.30 5.04
CA ASN A 103 -7.02 6.94 4.67
C ASN A 103 -7.38 5.88 5.73
N TYR A 104 -8.45 6.09 6.50
CA TYR A 104 -8.88 5.21 7.60
C TYR A 104 -7.77 4.96 8.65
N GLY A 105 -6.92 5.96 8.87
CA GLY A 105 -5.79 5.89 9.81
C GLY A 105 -4.63 5.00 9.34
N ARG A 106 -4.67 4.49 8.10
CA ARG A 106 -3.56 3.73 7.52
C ARG A 106 -2.33 4.61 7.32
N SER A 107 -1.16 3.98 7.41
CA SER A 107 0.09 4.56 6.92
C SER A 107 0.16 4.47 5.40
N CYS A 108 1.07 5.23 4.78
CA CYS A 108 1.34 5.18 3.34
C CYS A 108 2.81 4.87 3.07
N GLY A 109 3.08 4.11 2.02
CA GLY A 109 4.44 3.80 1.60
C GLY A 109 4.50 3.23 0.19
N SER A 110 5.72 3.02 -0.30
CA SER A 110 6.01 2.28 -1.54
C SER A 110 6.85 1.06 -1.20
N LEU A 111 6.45 -0.09 -1.73
CA LEU A 111 7.14 -1.36 -1.52
C LEU A 111 7.91 -1.73 -2.78
N PHE A 112 9.17 -2.08 -2.60
CA PHE A 112 10.07 -2.46 -3.68
C PHE A 112 10.55 -3.90 -3.50
N ALA A 113 10.53 -4.66 -4.59
CA ALA A 113 11.06 -6.01 -4.68
C ALA A 113 12.24 -6.00 -5.66
N ASN A 114 13.45 -6.30 -5.17
CA ASN A 114 14.69 -6.23 -5.96
C ASN A 114 14.89 -4.86 -6.65
N GLY A 115 14.47 -3.78 -5.98
CA GLY A 115 14.57 -2.41 -6.49
C GLY A 115 13.43 -1.96 -7.40
N GLN A 116 12.54 -2.87 -7.82
CA GLN A 116 11.37 -2.56 -8.65
C GLN A 116 10.13 -2.30 -7.78
N ASP A 117 9.36 -1.25 -8.09
CA ASP A 117 8.11 -0.95 -7.39
C ASP A 117 7.07 -2.06 -7.67
N VAL A 118 6.47 -2.60 -6.62
CA VAL A 118 5.48 -3.68 -6.77
C VAL A 118 4.19 -3.20 -7.45
N GLY A 119 3.84 -1.92 -7.28
CA GLY A 119 2.70 -1.28 -7.93
C GLY A 119 2.87 -1.23 -9.44
N ASP A 120 4.06 -0.84 -9.92
CA ASP A 120 4.38 -0.82 -11.35
C ASP A 120 4.26 -2.21 -11.98
N VAL A 121 4.73 -3.25 -11.27
CA VAL A 121 4.58 -4.64 -11.72
C VAL A 121 3.10 -5.00 -11.84
N LEU A 122 2.32 -4.78 -10.78
CA LEU A 122 0.91 -5.13 -10.75
C LEU A 122 0.09 -4.38 -11.81
N ILE A 123 0.42 -3.11 -12.08
CA ILE A 123 -0.19 -2.33 -13.17
C ILE A 123 0.17 -2.95 -14.52
N SER A 124 1.45 -3.25 -14.77
CA SER A 124 1.91 -3.80 -16.05
C SER A 124 1.28 -5.17 -16.36
N GLU A 125 0.93 -5.94 -15.33
CA GLU A 125 0.28 -7.25 -15.42
C GLU A 125 -1.25 -7.16 -15.45
N GLY A 126 -1.83 -5.95 -15.42
CA GLY A 126 -3.29 -5.73 -15.45
C GLY A 126 -4.01 -6.14 -14.17
N LEU A 127 -3.30 -6.22 -13.05
CA LEU A 127 -3.82 -6.59 -11.72
C LEU A 127 -4.12 -5.37 -10.83
N ALA A 128 -3.69 -4.19 -11.27
CA ALA A 128 -3.95 -2.91 -10.64
C ALA A 128 -4.06 -1.81 -11.69
N VAL A 129 -4.48 -0.62 -11.26
CA VAL A 129 -4.52 0.58 -12.10
C VAL A 129 -3.74 1.72 -11.45
N PRO A 130 -3.15 2.65 -12.22
CA PRO A 130 -2.54 3.85 -11.68
C PRO A 130 -3.54 4.64 -10.82
N PHE A 131 -3.08 5.11 -9.67
CA PHE A 131 -3.91 5.88 -8.73
C PHE A 131 -3.06 6.96 -8.08
N VAL A 132 -3.12 8.15 -8.68
CA VAL A 132 -2.31 9.30 -8.29
C VAL A 132 -3.14 10.21 -7.41
N CYS A 133 -2.68 10.41 -6.18
CA CYS A 133 -3.27 11.36 -5.25
C CYS A 133 -2.57 12.72 -5.32
N GLY A 134 -3.28 13.79 -4.98
CA GLY A 134 -2.70 15.11 -4.76
C GLY A 134 -2.06 15.23 -3.38
N ALA A 135 -1.64 16.43 -3.00
CA ALA A 135 -0.97 16.64 -1.71
C ALA A 135 -1.85 16.33 -0.49
N THR A 136 -3.16 16.58 -0.58
CA THR A 136 -4.08 16.53 0.58
C THR A 136 -5.33 15.69 0.34
N SER A 137 -5.49 15.09 -0.84
CA SER A 137 -6.63 14.26 -1.17
C SER A 137 -6.33 13.33 -2.34
N CYS A 138 -7.10 12.25 -2.45
CA CYS A 138 -7.08 11.33 -3.58
C CYS A 138 -8.38 11.47 -4.39
N PRO A 139 -8.36 11.19 -5.71
CA PRO A 139 -9.59 11.04 -6.47
C PRO A 139 -10.41 9.84 -5.95
N PRO A 140 -11.69 9.72 -6.35
CA PRO A 140 -12.46 8.50 -6.09
C PRO A 140 -11.69 7.26 -6.55
N THR A 141 -11.68 6.22 -5.73
CA THR A 141 -11.01 4.97 -6.10
C THR A 141 -11.68 4.39 -7.34
N PRO A 142 -10.89 3.89 -8.31
CA PRO A 142 -11.43 3.23 -9.49
C PRO A 142 -12.02 1.87 -9.08
N ARG A 143 -13.27 1.89 -8.62
CA ARG A 143 -14.02 0.74 -8.12
C ARG A 143 -15.52 0.93 -8.39
N PRO A 144 -16.32 -0.15 -8.44
CA PRO A 144 -15.89 -1.55 -8.40
C PRO A 144 -15.36 -2.05 -9.74
N TRP A 145 -14.53 -3.08 -9.72
CA TRP A 145 -14.06 -3.79 -10.93
C TRP A 145 -15.09 -4.82 -11.37
N CYS A 146 -16.33 -4.37 -11.54
CA CYS A 146 -17.38 -5.20 -12.09
C CYS A 146 -17.37 -5.06 -13.60
N ALA A 147 -17.54 -6.17 -14.30
CA ALA A 147 -17.82 -6.13 -15.73
C ALA A 147 -19.03 -5.21 -15.96
N SER A 148 -18.91 -4.34 -16.95
CA SER A 148 -20.00 -3.47 -17.41
C SER A 148 -21.13 -4.28 -18.02
#